data_AF-A0A949UDH1-F1
#
_entry.id   AF-A0A949UDH1-F1
#
_cell.length_a   1.000
_cell.length_b   1.000
_cell.length_c   1.000
_cell.angle_alpha   90.00
_cell.angle_beta   90.00
_cell.angle_gamma   90.00
#
_symmetry.space_group_name_H-M   'P 1'
#
loop_
_entity.id
_entity.type
_entity.pdbx_description
1 polymer ?
#
loop_
_entity_poly.entity_id
_entity_poly.type
_entity_poly.pdbx_seq_one_letter_code
_entity_poly.pdbx_strand_id
1 'polypeptide(L)'
;QLAWLAKPTLPVLYNFLLDLTGNGRALILLLCVLLIVVPMIAAERSSNPQGILNHWKYPFLLIWLLLPIAVSLVFSLRWPVFSPRFLIPCVVPVVLLAAEGINRMPSRAIGIGALLLLSGFWLNAALSYYRARADVERTDDWRNATRYVLSQAEPGDAVLFTYSEERLAFDE
;
A
#
# COMPACT_ATOMS: atom_id res chain seq x y z
N GLN A 1 19.61 3.07 19.27
CA GLN A 1 19.96 2.64 17.90
C GLN A 1 18.86 2.99 16.88
N LEU A 2 18.25 4.20 16.92
CA LEU A 2 17.13 4.60 16.02
C LEU A 2 17.43 5.88 15.20
N ALA A 3 18.68 6.34 15.17
CA ALA A 3 19.06 7.64 14.63
C ALA A 3 19.22 7.69 13.10
N TRP A 4 19.03 6.57 12.37
CA TRP A 4 19.31 6.49 10.93
C TRP A 4 18.09 6.78 10.04
N LEU A 5 16.87 6.84 10.60
CA LEU A 5 15.66 6.97 9.78
C LEU A 5 15.31 8.44 9.55
N ALA A 6 15.13 8.76 8.27
CA ALA A 6 14.82 10.09 7.78
C ALA A 6 13.57 10.66 8.46
N LYS A 7 13.65 11.94 8.83
CA LYS A 7 12.51 12.71 9.32
C LYS A 7 11.37 12.65 8.29
N PRO A 8 10.10 12.61 8.72
CA PRO A 8 8.96 12.63 7.80
C PRO A 8 9.08 13.88 6.92
N THR A 9 9.39 13.66 5.64
CA THR A 9 9.60 14.71 4.64
C THR A 9 8.54 14.52 3.56
N LEU A 10 8.06 15.60 2.93
CA LEU A 10 7.07 15.55 1.84
C LEU A 10 7.33 14.49 0.74
N PRO A 11 8.58 14.21 0.32
CA PRO A 11 8.87 13.15 -0.64
C PRO A 11 8.49 11.75 -0.14
N VAL A 12 8.60 11.47 1.17
CA VAL A 12 8.22 10.18 1.76
C VAL A 12 6.72 9.98 1.68
N LEU A 13 5.94 11.04 1.94
CA LEU A 13 4.49 11.01 1.81
C LEU A 13 4.06 10.80 0.35
N TYR A 14 4.72 11.49 -0.59
CA TYR A 14 4.47 11.32 -2.02
C TYR A 14 4.79 9.90 -2.50
N ASN A 15 5.97 9.38 -2.14
CA ASN A 15 6.36 8.00 -2.46
C ASN A 15 5.39 6.99 -1.85
N PHE A 16 4.93 7.23 -0.63
CA PHE A 16 3.90 6.40 -0.01
C PHE A 16 2.58 6.41 -0.78
N LEU A 17 2.08 7.58 -1.19
CA LEU A 17 0.86 7.69 -1.99
C LEU A 17 1.00 6.97 -3.33
N LEU A 18 2.18 7.05 -3.94
CA LEU A 18 2.53 6.31 -5.15
C LEU A 18 2.56 4.79 -4.89
N ASP A 19 3.14 4.34 -3.79
CA ASP A 19 3.18 2.93 -3.38
C ASP A 19 1.80 2.38 -3.08
N LEU A 20 0.87 3.21 -2.57
CA LEU A 20 -0.53 2.82 -2.35
C LEU A 20 -1.24 2.39 -3.64
N THR A 21 -0.74 2.84 -4.79
CA THR A 21 -1.25 2.46 -6.12
C THR A 21 -0.56 1.23 -6.72
N GLY A 22 0.33 0.60 -5.95
CA GLY A 22 0.96 -0.69 -6.24
C GLY A 22 2.22 -0.64 -7.10
N ASN A 23 2.37 0.31 -8.03
CA ASN A 23 3.53 0.38 -8.94
C ASN A 23 4.27 1.73 -8.88
N GLY A 24 4.03 2.55 -7.86
CA GLY A 24 4.69 3.84 -7.76
C GLY A 24 4.30 4.85 -8.87
N ARG A 25 3.21 4.61 -9.61
CA ARG A 25 2.84 5.36 -10.81
C ARG A 25 1.89 6.51 -10.51
N ALA A 26 2.35 7.75 -10.73
CA ALA A 26 1.57 8.97 -10.51
C ALA A 26 0.24 9.00 -11.27
N LEU A 27 0.16 8.34 -12.43
CA LEU A 27 -1.05 8.27 -13.24
C LEU A 27 -2.20 7.52 -12.55
N ILE A 28 -1.91 6.44 -11.82
CA ILE A 28 -2.94 5.68 -11.08
C ILE A 28 -3.43 6.51 -9.90
N LEU A 29 -2.50 7.21 -9.23
CA LEU A 29 -2.84 8.11 -8.13
C LEU A 29 -3.76 9.23 -8.61
N LEU A 30 -3.42 9.87 -9.74
CA LEU A 30 -4.26 10.89 -10.36
C LEU A 30 -5.65 10.35 -10.73
N LEU A 31 -5.73 9.13 -11.26
CA LEU A 31 -6.99 8.50 -11.62
C LEU A 31 -7.84 8.21 -10.37
N CYS A 32 -7.25 7.69 -9.29
CA CYS A 32 -7.92 7.53 -8.00
C CYS A 32 -8.40 8.87 -7.44
N VAL A 33 -7.55 9.91 -7.44
CA VAL A 33 -7.92 11.25 -6.97
C VAL A 33 -9.08 11.81 -7.79
N LEU A 34 -9.06 11.68 -9.12
CA LEU A 34 -10.15 12.12 -9.99
C LEU A 34 -11.46 11.38 -9.70
N LEU A 35 -11.39 10.06 -9.50
CA LEU A 35 -12.57 9.26 -9.14
C LEU A 35 -13.14 9.63 -7.77
N ILE A 36 -12.36 10.22 -6.87
CA ILE A 36 -12.81 10.68 -5.55
C ILE A 36 -13.32 12.13 -5.62
N VAL A 37 -12.59 13.03 -6.26
CA VAL A 37 -12.85 14.48 -6.25
C VAL A 37 -13.98 14.87 -7.21
N VAL A 38 -14.08 14.27 -8.39
CA VAL A 38 -15.13 14.62 -9.38
C VAL A 38 -16.55 14.37 -8.85
N PRO A 39 -16.86 13.21 -8.26
CA PRO A 39 -18.18 12.98 -7.67
C PRO A 39 -18.43 13.81 -6.40
N MET A 40 -17.39 14.23 -5.68
CA MET A 40 -17.49 15.13 -4.53
C MET A 40 -17.95 16.53 -4.96
N ILE A 41 -17.30 17.11 -5.97
CA ILE A 41 -17.69 18.42 -6.52
C ILE A 41 -19.08 18.34 -7.18
N ALA A 42 -19.38 17.24 -7.88
CA ALA A 42 -20.69 17.03 -8.48
C ALA A 42 -21.81 16.86 -7.42
N ALA A 43 -21.49 16.26 -6.27
CA ALA A 43 -22.43 16.11 -5.16
C ALA A 43 -22.73 17.44 -4.46
N GLU A 44 -21.72 18.31 -4.28
CA GLU A 44 -21.93 19.66 -3.72
C GLU A 44 -22.71 20.57 -4.66
N ARG A 45 -22.58 20.37 -5.98
CA ARG A 45 -23.24 21.18 -7.01
C ARG A 45 -24.68 20.73 -7.30
N SER A 46 -25.04 19.51 -6.93
CA SER A 46 -26.37 18.96 -7.12
C SER A 46 -27.17 19.16 -5.83
N SER A 47 -28.08 20.15 -5.80
CA SER A 47 -29.04 20.40 -4.71
C SER A 47 -30.09 19.30 -4.55
N ASN A 48 -29.73 18.03 -4.70
CA ASN A 48 -30.65 16.90 -4.59
C ASN A 48 -30.71 16.39 -3.14
N PRO A 49 -31.82 16.58 -2.40
CA PRO A 49 -31.90 16.29 -0.96
C PRO A 49 -32.02 14.80 -0.60
N GLN A 50 -31.95 13.87 -1.55
CA GLN A 50 -32.22 12.43 -1.29
C GLN A 50 -31.07 11.66 -0.60
N GLY A 51 -30.03 12.35 -0.13
CA GLY A 51 -28.78 11.73 0.32
C GLY A 51 -28.51 11.69 1.83
N ILE A 52 -29.47 11.93 2.72
CA ILE A 52 -29.19 12.08 4.17
C ILE A 52 -28.58 10.80 4.80
N LEU A 53 -28.95 9.59 4.32
CA LEU A 53 -28.27 8.33 4.71
C LEU A 53 -26.91 8.09 4.02
N ASN A 54 -26.63 8.81 2.93
CA ASN A 54 -25.38 8.69 2.15
C ASN A 54 -24.31 9.71 2.57
N HIS A 55 -24.71 10.79 3.25
CA HIS A 55 -23.80 11.85 3.70
C HIS A 55 -22.83 11.42 4.79
N TRP A 56 -23.09 10.33 5.54
CA TRP A 56 -22.21 9.91 6.64
C TRP A 56 -21.14 8.92 6.19
N LYS A 57 -21.44 8.11 5.17
CA LYS A 57 -20.53 7.10 4.64
C LYS A 57 -19.28 7.74 4.04
N TYR A 58 -19.46 8.84 3.31
CA TYR A 58 -18.37 9.55 2.64
C TYR A 58 -17.35 10.19 3.61
N PRO A 59 -17.75 11.04 4.57
CA PRO A 59 -16.84 11.57 5.58
C PRO A 59 -16.29 10.49 6.49
N PHE A 60 -17.04 9.41 6.76
CA PHE A 60 -16.51 8.25 7.47
C PHE A 60 -15.36 7.59 6.70
N LEU A 61 -15.50 7.35 5.40
CA LEU A 61 -14.43 6.81 4.56
C LEU A 61 -13.23 7.77 4.45
N LEU A 62 -13.48 9.09 4.40
CA LEU A 62 -12.41 10.08 4.43
C LEU A 62 -11.67 10.10 5.76
N ILE A 63 -12.38 10.03 6.89
CA ILE A 63 -11.77 9.92 8.21
C ILE A 63 -11.00 8.60 8.31
N TRP A 64 -11.55 7.49 7.84
CA TRP A 64 -10.84 6.21 7.82
C TRP A 64 -9.59 6.25 6.93
N LEU A 65 -9.58 7.03 5.85
CA LEU A 65 -8.38 7.24 5.04
C LEU A 65 -7.37 8.16 5.74
N LEU A 66 -7.83 9.29 6.27
CA LEU A 66 -6.98 10.35 6.79
C LEU A 66 -6.46 10.06 8.19
N LEU A 67 -7.23 9.37 9.04
CA LEU A 67 -6.88 9.06 10.42
C LEU A 67 -5.61 8.18 10.53
N PRO A 68 -5.48 7.03 9.86
CA PRO A 68 -4.24 6.25 9.89
C PRO A 68 -3.05 7.01 9.28
N ILE A 69 -3.26 7.84 8.26
CA ILE A 69 -2.21 8.72 7.70
C ILE A 69 -1.78 9.76 8.75
N ALA A 70 -2.72 10.44 9.39
CA ALA A 70 -2.44 11.43 10.41
C ALA A 70 -1.78 10.81 11.65
N VAL A 71 -2.29 9.68 12.13
CA VAL A 71 -1.73 8.92 13.24
C VAL A 71 -0.30 8.48 12.90
N SER A 72 -0.08 7.86 11.74
CA SER A 72 1.28 7.44 11.34
C SER A 72 2.23 8.62 11.18
N LEU A 73 1.79 9.78 10.68
CA LEU A 73 2.61 11.00 10.63
C LEU A 73 2.96 11.51 12.03
N VAL A 74 2.00 11.58 12.94
CA VAL A 74 2.21 12.02 14.33
C VAL A 74 3.15 11.07 15.07
N PHE A 75 2.95 9.76 14.95
CA PHE A 75 3.85 8.77 15.51
C PHE A 75 5.23 8.82 14.86
N SER A 76 5.30 9.09 13.55
CA SER A 76 6.55 9.24 12.80
C SER A 76 7.40 10.43 13.28
N LEU A 77 6.82 11.43 13.94
CA LEU A 77 7.57 12.54 14.54
C LEU A 77 8.40 12.08 15.75
N ARG A 78 7.93 11.04 16.46
CA ARG A 78 8.57 10.57 17.69
C ARG A 78 9.39 9.29 17.49
N TRP A 79 8.96 8.43 16.57
CA TRP A 79 9.58 7.17 16.21
C TRP A 79 9.61 7.08 14.69
N PRO A 80 10.76 7.10 14.03
CA PRO A 80 10.83 7.18 12.58
C PRO A 80 10.53 5.79 11.98
N VAL A 81 9.27 5.36 12.04
CA VAL A 81 8.81 4.03 11.63
C VAL A 81 7.76 4.12 10.52
N PHE A 82 7.73 5.23 9.78
CA PHE A 82 6.78 5.39 8.67
C PHE A 82 7.11 4.37 7.59
N SER A 83 6.42 3.24 7.64
CA SER A 83 6.59 2.13 6.72
C SER A 83 5.27 1.90 5.99
N PRO A 84 5.29 1.74 4.65
CA PRO A 84 4.09 1.51 3.85
C PRO A 84 3.22 0.36 4.38
N ARG A 85 3.83 -0.63 5.03
CA ARG A 85 3.16 -1.78 5.65
C ARG A 85 2.09 -1.41 6.69
N PHE A 86 2.25 -0.30 7.41
CA PHE A 86 1.29 0.12 8.44
C PHE A 86 0.05 0.81 7.87
N LEU A 87 0.08 1.16 6.58
CA LEU A 87 -0.97 1.91 5.91
C LEU A 87 -1.72 1.07 4.87
N ILE A 88 -1.52 -0.24 4.88
CA ILE A 88 -2.36 -1.22 4.16
C ILE A 88 -3.86 -1.01 4.47
N PRO A 89 -4.29 -0.69 5.71
CA PRO A 89 -5.71 -0.41 5.98
C PRO A 89 -6.30 0.75 5.16
N CYS A 90 -5.47 1.69 4.67
CA CYS A 90 -5.91 2.80 3.82
C CYS A 90 -6.33 2.37 2.42
N VAL A 91 -5.95 1.17 1.97
CA VAL A 91 -6.33 0.65 0.65
C VAL A 91 -7.84 0.42 0.56
N VAL A 92 -8.45 -0.06 1.65
CA VAL A 92 -9.89 -0.34 1.71
C VAL A 92 -10.74 0.91 1.42
N PRO A 93 -10.58 2.05 2.13
CA PRO A 93 -11.36 3.24 1.83
C PRO A 93 -11.07 3.82 0.44
N VAL A 94 -9.85 3.70 -0.08
CA VAL A 94 -9.53 4.15 -1.46
C VAL A 94 -10.32 3.37 -2.49
N VAL A 95 -10.39 2.04 -2.37
CA VAL A 95 -11.16 1.18 -3.30
C VAL A 95 -12.65 1.48 -3.21
N LEU A 96 -13.19 1.66 -2.00
CA LEU A 96 -14.61 1.97 -1.80
C LEU A 96 -14.99 3.34 -2.37
N LEU A 97 -14.16 4.36 -2.16
CA LEU A 97 -14.38 5.69 -2.72
C LEU A 97 -14.25 5.70 -4.25
N ALA A 98 -13.30 4.94 -4.81
CA ALA A 98 -13.17 4.78 -6.25
C ALA A 98 -14.39 4.08 -6.88
N ALA A 99 -14.93 3.04 -6.22
CA ALA A 99 -16.13 2.35 -6.67
C ALA A 99 -17.36 3.27 -6.66
N GLU A 100 -17.52 4.08 -5.62
CA GLU A 100 -18.59 5.09 -5.57
C GLU A 100 -18.43 6.12 -6.70
N GLY A 101 -17.20 6.53 -7.01
CA GLY A 101 -16.92 7.45 -8.11
C GLY A 101 -17.27 6.88 -9.48
N ILE A 102 -17.00 5.60 -9.69
CA ILE A 102 -17.39 4.87 -10.92
C ILE A 102 -18.92 4.76 -11.02
N ASN A 103 -19.62 4.47 -9.93
CA ASN A 103 -21.09 4.34 -9.91
C ASN A 103 -21.82 5.65 -10.21
N ARG A 104 -21.19 6.79 -9.94
CA ARG A 104 -21.76 8.12 -10.20
C ARG A 104 -21.47 8.67 -11.60
N MET A 105 -20.81 7.89 -12.45
CA MET A 105 -20.51 8.35 -13.81
C MET A 105 -21.78 8.50 -14.66
N PRO A 106 -21.84 9.51 -15.55
CA PRO A 106 -23.04 9.81 -16.33
C PRO A 106 -23.38 8.73 -17.37
N SER A 107 -22.41 7.91 -17.75
CA SER A 107 -22.59 6.81 -18.69
C SER A 107 -21.99 5.52 -18.14
N ARG A 108 -22.76 4.43 -18.23
CA ARG A 108 -22.30 3.08 -17.86
C ARG A 108 -21.07 2.66 -18.65
N ALA A 109 -20.96 3.08 -19.92
CA ALA A 109 -19.79 2.77 -20.74
C ALA A 109 -18.51 3.42 -20.18
N ILE A 110 -18.60 4.67 -19.70
CA ILE A 110 -17.47 5.36 -19.07
C ILE A 110 -17.11 4.70 -17.74
N GLY A 111 -18.11 4.32 -16.94
CA GLY A 111 -17.89 3.58 -15.69
C GLY A 111 -17.19 2.24 -15.90
N ILE A 112 -17.64 1.45 -16.88
CA ILE A 112 -17.00 0.19 -17.26
C ILE A 112 -15.58 0.43 -17.77
N GLY A 113 -15.37 1.46 -18.61
CA GLY A 113 -14.04 1.83 -19.10
C GLY A 113 -13.08 2.20 -17.97
N ALA A 114 -13.52 3.01 -17.00
CA ALA A 114 -12.74 3.36 -15.83
C ALA A 114 -12.41 2.15 -14.95
N LEU A 115 -13.37 1.25 -14.74
CA LEU A 115 -13.18 0.01 -14.00
C LEU A 115 -12.14 -0.90 -14.68
N LEU A 116 -12.26 -1.10 -16.00
CA LEU A 116 -11.32 -1.91 -16.77
C LEU A 116 -9.91 -1.33 -16.77
N LEU A 117 -9.79 0.00 -16.94
CA LEU A 117 -8.50 0.69 -16.86
C LEU A 117 -7.86 0.51 -15.49
N LEU A 118 -8.60 0.78 -14.41
CA LEU A 118 -8.11 0.64 -13.05
C LEU A 118 -7.70 -0.81 -12.76
N SER A 119 -8.55 -1.78 -13.11
CA SER A 119 -8.25 -3.20 -12.94
C SER A 119 -7.01 -3.64 -13.73
N GLY A 120 -6.84 -3.15 -14.96
CA GLY A 120 -5.68 -3.42 -15.79
C GLY A 120 -4.38 -2.87 -15.20
N PHE A 121 -4.41 -1.66 -14.65
CA PHE A 121 -3.26 -1.08 -13.95
C PHE A 121 -2.87 -1.86 -12.70
N TRP A 122 -3.85 -2.24 -11.88
CA TRP A 122 -3.61 -3.00 -10.65
C TRP A 122 -3.09 -4.41 -10.94
N LEU A 123 -3.65 -5.08 -11.96
CA LEU A 123 -3.15 -6.38 -12.40
C LEU A 123 -1.73 -6.27 -12.95
N ASN A 124 -1.43 -5.22 -13.73
CA ASN A 124 -0.07 -4.99 -14.22
C ASN A 124 0.92 -4.74 -13.08
N ALA A 125 0.52 -3.96 -12.06
CA ALA A 125 1.30 -3.76 -10.85
C ALA A 125 1.58 -5.08 -10.13
N ALA A 126 0.54 -5.89 -9.89
CA ALA A 126 0.68 -7.20 -9.26
C ALA A 126 1.61 -8.12 -10.06
N LEU A 127 1.42 -8.22 -11.38
CA LEU A 127 2.28 -9.01 -12.26
C LEU A 127 3.74 -8.52 -12.24
N SER A 128 3.96 -7.21 -12.24
CA SER A 128 5.31 -6.64 -12.17
C SER A 128 6.00 -6.98 -10.85
N TYR A 129 5.25 -6.95 -9.74
CA TYR A 129 5.74 -7.34 -8.43
C TYR A 129 6.12 -8.82 -8.38
N TYR A 130 5.23 -9.71 -8.87
CA TYR A 130 5.54 -11.15 -8.92
C TYR A 130 6.69 -11.49 -9.87
N ARG A 131 6.82 -10.79 -11.00
CA ARG A 131 7.95 -10.99 -11.93
C ARG A 131 9.27 -10.52 -11.32
N ALA A 132 9.29 -9.35 -10.67
CA ALA A 132 10.48 -8.90 -9.96
C ALA A 132 10.87 -9.84 -8.82
N ARG A 133 9.88 -10.52 -8.21
CA ARG A 133 10.10 -11.52 -7.17
C ARG A 133 10.47 -12.90 -7.70
N ALA A 134 10.19 -13.23 -8.96
CA ALA A 134 10.66 -14.47 -9.57
C ALA A 134 12.20 -14.55 -9.61
N ASP A 135 12.88 -13.40 -9.68
CA ASP A 135 14.33 -13.34 -9.51
C ASP A 135 14.77 -13.61 -8.04
N VAL A 136 13.89 -13.32 -7.07
CA VAL A 136 14.09 -13.61 -5.64
C VAL A 136 13.87 -15.09 -5.31
N GLU A 137 13.10 -15.83 -6.12
CA GLU A 137 12.89 -17.27 -5.95
C GLU A 137 14.22 -18.07 -6.02
N ARG A 138 15.25 -17.50 -6.67
CA ARG A 138 16.63 -18.02 -6.64
C ARG A 138 17.40 -17.70 -5.36
N THR A 139 17.02 -16.66 -4.62
CA THR A 139 17.63 -16.25 -3.35
C THR A 139 16.89 -16.79 -2.12
N ASP A 140 15.63 -17.21 -2.27
CA ASP A 140 14.79 -17.75 -1.20
C ASP A 140 14.91 -19.28 -1.02
N ASP A 141 15.85 -19.96 -1.69
CA ASP A 141 16.13 -21.39 -1.47
C ASP A 141 16.98 -21.64 -0.21
N TRP A 142 16.45 -21.17 0.91
CA TRP A 142 17.06 -21.31 2.23
C TRP A 142 17.28 -22.77 2.61
N ARG A 143 16.44 -23.67 2.09
CA ARG A 143 16.58 -25.12 2.34
C ARG A 143 17.82 -25.69 1.67
N ASN A 144 18.03 -25.45 0.38
CA ASN A 144 19.24 -25.94 -0.27
C ASN A 144 20.49 -25.18 0.18
N ALA A 145 20.40 -23.89 0.47
CA ALA A 145 21.50 -23.14 1.08
C ALA A 145 21.91 -23.74 2.43
N THR A 146 20.95 -24.06 3.31
CA THR A 146 21.21 -24.70 4.59
C THR A 146 21.82 -26.09 4.41
N ARG A 147 21.28 -26.92 3.49
CA ARG A 147 21.85 -28.24 3.19
C ARG A 147 23.29 -28.14 2.69
N TYR A 148 23.58 -27.16 1.83
CA TYR A 148 24.91 -26.93 1.33
C TYR A 148 25.89 -26.59 2.46
N VAL A 149 25.53 -25.63 3.33
CA VAL A 149 26.35 -25.27 4.50
C VAL A 149 26.56 -26.47 5.42
N LEU A 150 25.51 -27.22 5.75
CA LEU A 150 25.61 -28.41 6.59
C LEU A 150 26.47 -29.52 5.97
N SER A 151 26.48 -29.63 4.64
CA SER A 151 27.31 -30.62 3.93
C SER A 151 28.80 -30.31 3.93
N GLN A 152 29.17 -29.06 4.25
CA GLN A 152 30.56 -28.58 4.27
C GLN A 152 31.04 -28.24 5.70
N ALA A 153 30.17 -28.36 6.71
CA ALA A 153 30.47 -27.96 8.08
C ALA A 153 31.42 -28.98 8.77
N GLU A 154 32.46 -28.48 9.43
CA GLU A 154 33.43 -29.28 10.16
C GLU A 154 33.31 -29.08 11.69
N PRO A 155 33.80 -30.05 12.49
CA PRO A 155 33.85 -29.89 13.95
C PRO A 155 34.71 -28.69 14.34
N GLY A 156 34.08 -27.65 14.91
CA GLY A 156 34.73 -26.40 15.31
C GLY A 156 34.21 -25.17 14.58
N ASP A 157 33.43 -25.34 13.51
CA ASP A 157 32.79 -24.23 12.79
C ASP A 157 31.66 -23.60 13.61
N ALA A 158 31.43 -22.30 13.40
CA ALA A 158 30.39 -21.52 14.05
C ALA A 158 29.57 -20.70 13.05
N VAL A 159 28.27 -20.56 13.31
CA VAL A 159 27.36 -19.71 12.54
C VAL A 159 27.19 -18.38 13.25
N LEU A 160 27.49 -17.28 12.55
CA LEU A 160 27.27 -15.93 13.06
C LEU A 160 25.91 -15.42 12.58
N PHE A 161 25.00 -15.19 13.52
CA PHE A 161 23.75 -14.47 13.26
C PHE A 161 23.98 -12.98 13.50
N THR A 162 23.58 -12.15 12.52
CA THR A 162 23.78 -10.69 12.63
C THR A 162 22.72 -10.07 13.53
N TYR A 163 21.52 -10.68 13.60
CA TYR A 163 20.42 -10.24 14.44
C TYR A 163 20.04 -11.34 15.43
N SER A 164 19.75 -10.94 16.68
CA SER A 164 19.37 -11.89 17.73
C SER A 164 18.04 -12.59 17.43
N GLU A 165 17.13 -11.97 16.68
CA GLU A 165 15.85 -12.59 16.33
C GLU A 165 16.00 -13.75 15.34
N GLU A 166 17.04 -13.74 14.51
CA GLU A 166 17.31 -14.81 13.53
C GLU A 166 17.77 -16.11 14.22
N ARG A 167 18.41 -15.97 15.39
CA ARG A 167 18.90 -17.09 16.19
C ARG A 167 17.76 -17.90 16.82
N LEU A 168 16.62 -17.27 17.12
CA LEU A 168 15.48 -17.90 17.81
C LEU A 168 14.99 -19.18 17.11
N ALA A 169 15.06 -19.23 15.78
CA ALA A 169 14.63 -20.40 15.01
C ALA A 169 15.56 -21.62 15.15
N PHE A 170 16.71 -21.48 15.80
CA PHE A 170 17.74 -22.51 15.95
C PHE A 170 18.09 -22.84 17.42
N ASP A 171 17.48 -22.14 18.38
CA ASP A 171 17.70 -22.34 19.83
C ASP A 171 16.63 -23.27 20.47
N GLU A 172 15.68 -23.84 19.71
CA GLU A 172 14.72 -24.88 20.15
C GLU A 172 15.21 -26.30 19.84
#